data_AF-A0A8H3GLI7-F1
#
_entry.id   AF-A0A8H3GLI7-F1
#
_cell.length_a   1.000
_cell.length_b   1.000
_cell.length_c   1.000
_cell.angle_alpha   90.00
_cell.angle_beta   90.00
_cell.angle_gamma   90.00
#
_symmetry.space_group_name_H-M   'P 1'
#
loop_
_entity.id
_entity.type
_entity.pdbx_description
1 polymer ?
#
loop_
_entity_poly.entity_id
_entity_poly.type
_entity_poly.pdbx_seq_one_letter_code
_entity_poly.pdbx_strand_id
1 'polypeptide(L)'
;MIPGISWLVLFFSFFSTIWSTVLSWFSSPPISPQSPPSDKIDISYFISPCFELDAQTAFMPPEPPLSRLDGVYEQWERLLDAASMNFTSPGDDDCVPESQVRFGEGWRKSVRELPALSIRPFEFDIRRARRAHHVLAFITQFYVQSLPPREDAFDHSPIIIPASIAIPFVGVSRQLDIAPIVTYADTVLWNWELIDPSQPMTMNNIRIKDLFTRDPQEEHFFLTSARIEIRGLEAMDIMAKCSRLIEDGSTSAEDQTRLASYLARLAHIIDDITAILDAVREGCDPMFFYFTFRPWIRGADQGSDSPMWLYEDVDGQGVTMQCSGPSAGQSALMHAFDVFLDVVHPNSRGSRGCSFAINLPITPPASPGMHGKDVEDISRCPFASKMSTVDPAYNPHVRSHHQGAAGLDTPPLTPLESEVQTIIPADLKIPVHAQEPIDTSFLGRMRKYMPGGHQLFLDHLRSLKFGPTVRALAQDSPYLADSYNAALQALSRFRDAHIRVVTRYVICPARSKTIVRNPALDSGSVRGTGGTSLVPLLKVYRDETLHRRV
;
A
#
# COMPACT_ATOMS: atom_id res chain seq x y z
N MET A 1 19.65 51.87 -33.03
CA MET A 1 18.36 51.42 -33.58
C MET A 1 18.63 50.14 -34.39
N ILE A 2 17.85 49.09 -34.08
CA ILE A 2 17.64 47.77 -34.75
C ILE A 2 17.64 47.90 -36.30
N PRO A 3 17.94 46.90 -37.17
CA PRO A 3 17.77 45.41 -37.09
C PRO A 3 19.03 44.61 -37.53
N GLY A 4 19.12 43.27 -37.49
CA GLY A 4 18.13 42.20 -37.54
C GLY A 4 18.33 41.38 -38.84
N ILE A 5 18.21 40.05 -38.72
CA ILE A 5 18.20 39.02 -39.79
C ILE A 5 19.57 38.48 -40.22
N SER A 6 20.04 37.42 -39.53
CA SER A 6 20.85 36.36 -40.14
C SER A 6 20.83 35.09 -39.29
N TRP A 7 19.70 34.37 -39.28
CA TRP A 7 19.60 33.02 -38.65
C TRP A 7 18.67 32.04 -39.39
N LEU A 8 18.15 32.41 -40.57
CA LEU A 8 17.19 31.57 -41.32
C LEU A 8 17.76 30.91 -42.59
N VAL A 9 19.01 31.19 -42.97
CA VAL A 9 19.62 30.65 -44.20
C VAL A 9 20.65 29.55 -43.93
N LEU A 10 21.17 29.44 -42.70
CA LEU A 10 22.03 28.32 -42.29
C LEU A 10 21.25 27.09 -41.77
N PHE A 11 19.93 27.19 -41.61
CA PHE A 11 19.09 26.13 -41.05
C PHE A 11 18.58 25.10 -42.07
N PHE A 12 18.71 25.36 -43.38
CA PHE A 12 18.14 24.48 -44.42
C PHE A 12 19.14 23.56 -45.14
N SER A 13 20.45 23.79 -45.03
CA SER A 13 21.46 22.94 -45.71
C SER A 13 22.01 21.79 -44.86
N PHE A 14 21.70 21.72 -43.56
CA PHE A 14 22.19 20.63 -42.68
C PHE A 14 21.24 19.42 -42.61
N PHE A 15 19.96 19.57 -43.03
CA PHE A 15 18.96 18.50 -42.98
C PHE A 15 18.84 17.66 -44.25
N SER A 16 19.46 18.06 -45.36
CA SER A 16 19.37 17.33 -46.64
C SER A 16 20.30 16.10 -46.68
N THR A 17 21.45 16.15 -46.02
CA THR A 17 22.47 15.08 -46.10
C THR A 17 22.33 14.01 -45.01
N ILE A 18 21.54 14.26 -43.97
CA ILE A 18 21.23 13.28 -42.92
C ILE A 18 20.02 12.41 -43.31
N TRP A 19 19.15 12.87 -44.23
CA TRP A 19 17.96 12.12 -44.65
C TRP A 19 18.27 11.00 -45.67
N SER A 20 19.29 11.14 -46.51
CA SER A 20 19.64 10.11 -47.52
C SER A 20 20.43 8.92 -46.95
N THR A 21 21.04 9.07 -45.78
CA THR A 21 21.75 7.96 -45.08
C THR A 21 20.81 7.14 -44.20
N VAL A 22 19.69 7.72 -43.77
CA VAL A 22 18.66 7.05 -42.95
C VAL A 22 17.74 6.16 -43.79
N LEU A 23 17.57 6.45 -45.09
CA LEU A 23 16.70 5.66 -45.98
C LEU A 23 17.34 4.36 -46.52
N SER A 24 18.65 4.15 -46.42
CA SER A 24 19.28 2.89 -46.83
C SER A 24 19.27 1.79 -45.75
N TRP A 25 18.93 2.14 -44.50
CA TRP A 25 18.75 1.19 -43.40
C TRP A 25 17.37 0.51 -43.40
N PHE A 26 16.39 1.04 -44.12
CA PHE A 26 15.02 0.51 -44.16
C PHE A 26 14.75 -0.55 -45.24
N SER A 27 15.79 -1.07 -45.91
CA SER A 27 15.62 -2.04 -47.02
C SER A 27 16.11 -3.46 -46.70
N SER A 28 16.31 -3.81 -45.42
CA SER A 28 16.52 -5.21 -45.03
C SER A 28 15.20 -5.85 -44.57
N PRO A 29 14.82 -7.04 -45.08
CA PRO A 29 13.61 -7.71 -44.63
C PRO A 29 13.74 -8.06 -43.14
N PRO A 30 12.66 -7.93 -42.35
CA PRO A 30 12.72 -8.22 -40.93
C PRO A 30 12.99 -9.72 -40.73
N ILE A 31 14.16 -10.03 -40.16
CA ILE A 31 14.34 -11.31 -39.47
C ILE A 31 13.39 -11.24 -38.28
N SER A 32 12.30 -12.00 -38.34
CA SER A 32 11.40 -12.14 -37.19
C SER A 32 12.23 -12.62 -36.00
N PRO A 33 12.31 -11.87 -34.89
CA PRO A 33 12.61 -12.52 -33.63
C PRO A 33 11.46 -13.50 -33.43
N GLN A 34 11.75 -14.80 -33.41
CA GLN A 34 10.81 -15.74 -32.83
C GLN A 34 10.68 -15.29 -31.38
N SER A 35 9.60 -14.57 -31.08
CA SER A 35 9.16 -14.38 -29.70
C SER A 35 9.06 -15.78 -29.12
N PRO A 36 9.75 -16.09 -28.00
CA PRO A 36 9.46 -17.31 -27.27
C PRO A 36 7.93 -17.34 -27.05
N PRO A 37 7.28 -18.53 -27.13
CA PRO A 37 5.85 -18.62 -26.88
C PRO A 37 5.58 -17.85 -25.59
N SER A 38 4.61 -16.92 -25.61
CA SER A 38 4.30 -16.14 -24.41
C SER A 38 3.88 -17.14 -23.35
N ASP A 39 4.81 -17.51 -22.47
CA ASP A 39 4.50 -18.29 -21.29
C ASP A 39 3.39 -17.50 -20.61
N LYS A 40 2.22 -18.12 -20.54
CA LYS A 40 1.07 -17.54 -19.88
C LYS A 40 1.54 -17.10 -18.49
N ILE A 41 1.29 -15.85 -18.12
CA ILE A 41 1.58 -15.32 -16.79
C ILE A 41 0.97 -16.30 -15.77
N ASP A 42 1.79 -16.82 -14.86
CA ASP A 42 1.44 -17.82 -13.86
C ASP A 42 2.09 -17.47 -12.51
N ILE A 43 1.32 -16.79 -11.66
CA ILE A 43 1.71 -16.54 -10.26
C ILE A 43 1.11 -17.55 -9.29
N SER A 44 0.55 -18.68 -9.76
CA SER A 44 -0.14 -19.67 -8.91
C SER A 44 0.70 -20.17 -7.74
N TYR A 45 2.03 -20.18 -7.89
CA TYR A 45 2.98 -20.50 -6.83
C TYR A 45 2.83 -19.60 -5.59
N PHE A 46 2.47 -18.33 -5.79
CA PHE A 46 2.25 -17.37 -4.71
C PHE A 46 0.79 -17.22 -4.32
N ILE A 47 -0.16 -17.93 -4.95
CA ILE A 47 -1.58 -17.73 -4.65
C ILE A 47 -1.95 -18.51 -3.39
N SER A 48 -2.36 -17.75 -2.37
CA SER A 48 -3.00 -18.27 -1.16
C SER A 48 -4.22 -17.41 -0.84
N PRO A 49 -5.33 -17.99 -0.35
CA PRO A 49 -6.50 -17.23 0.07
C PRO A 49 -6.18 -16.14 1.11
N CYS A 50 -5.12 -16.32 1.91
CA CYS A 50 -4.72 -15.35 2.94
C CYS A 50 -3.85 -14.20 2.42
N PHE A 51 -3.28 -14.30 1.21
CA PHE A 51 -2.36 -13.27 0.71
C PHE A 51 -3.05 -12.12 -0.02
N GLU A 52 -4.34 -12.25 -0.30
CA GLU A 52 -5.10 -11.25 -1.06
C GLU A 52 -4.41 -10.88 -2.40
N LEU A 53 -3.70 -11.84 -2.98
CA LEU A 53 -3.08 -11.79 -4.30
C LEU A 53 -4.00 -12.47 -5.31
N ASP A 54 -4.15 -11.85 -6.47
CA ASP A 54 -4.91 -12.41 -7.58
C ASP A 54 -4.00 -12.86 -8.73
N ALA A 55 -4.34 -14.00 -9.34
CA ALA A 55 -3.53 -14.65 -10.37
C ALA A 55 -3.33 -13.81 -11.64
N GLN A 56 -4.23 -12.86 -11.93
CA GLN A 56 -4.21 -12.06 -13.16
C GLN A 56 -3.88 -10.60 -12.91
N THR A 57 -3.90 -10.15 -11.66
CA THR A 57 -3.79 -8.73 -11.30
C THR A 57 -2.83 -8.47 -10.13
N ALA A 58 -2.21 -9.52 -9.60
CA ALA A 58 -1.26 -9.49 -8.49
C ALA A 58 -1.84 -8.78 -7.26
N PHE A 59 -1.31 -7.61 -6.89
CA PHE A 59 -1.78 -6.85 -5.72
C PHE A 59 -3.06 -6.04 -5.98
N MET A 60 -3.41 -5.84 -7.26
CA MET A 60 -4.69 -5.21 -7.62
C MET A 60 -5.83 -6.21 -7.41
N PRO A 61 -7.05 -5.76 -7.04
CA PRO A 61 -8.22 -6.64 -7.01
C PRO A 61 -8.55 -7.21 -8.41
N PRO A 62 -9.07 -8.45 -8.50
CA PRO A 62 -9.41 -9.09 -9.78
C PRO A 62 -10.57 -8.43 -10.52
N GLU A 63 -11.47 -7.81 -9.76
CA GLU A 63 -12.62 -7.09 -10.28
C GLU A 63 -12.49 -5.60 -9.92
N PRO A 64 -13.13 -4.71 -10.70
CA PRO A 64 -13.25 -3.32 -10.31
C PRO A 64 -13.72 -3.19 -8.84
N PRO A 65 -13.04 -2.37 -8.03
CA PRO A 65 -13.48 -2.01 -6.70
C PRO A 65 -14.96 -1.64 -6.67
N LEU A 66 -15.63 -1.99 -5.58
CA LEU A 66 -17.06 -1.73 -5.44
C LEU A 66 -17.30 -0.22 -5.59
N SER A 67 -18.14 0.17 -6.54
CA SER A 67 -18.32 1.57 -6.88
C SER A 67 -18.98 2.36 -5.76
N ARG A 68 -19.88 1.73 -4.99
CA ARG A 68 -20.65 2.35 -3.93
C ARG A 68 -21.16 1.33 -2.91
N LEU A 69 -21.22 1.71 -1.63
CA LEU A 69 -21.92 0.98 -0.57
C LEU A 69 -23.43 1.24 -0.64
N ASP A 70 -24.23 0.21 -0.40
CA ASP A 70 -25.69 0.29 -0.39
C ASP A 70 -26.29 0.36 1.03
N GLY A 71 -27.62 0.43 1.11
CA GLY A 71 -28.38 0.33 2.35
C GLY A 71 -28.12 1.51 3.29
N VAL A 72 -27.88 1.21 4.57
CA VAL A 72 -27.61 2.25 5.59
C VAL A 72 -26.27 2.96 5.38
N TYR A 73 -25.33 2.33 4.67
CA TYR A 73 -23.97 2.86 4.45
C TYR A 73 -23.90 3.89 3.32
N GLU A 74 -24.95 3.99 2.51
CA GLU A 74 -25.15 5.02 1.49
C GLU A 74 -25.00 6.44 2.06
N GLN A 75 -25.24 6.64 3.35
CA GLN A 75 -25.03 7.93 4.01
C GLN A 75 -23.56 8.39 4.02
N TRP A 76 -22.60 7.46 4.12
CA TRP A 76 -21.17 7.78 4.01
C TRP A 76 -20.82 8.18 2.58
N GLU A 77 -21.35 7.45 1.61
CA GLU A 77 -21.14 7.74 0.18
C GLU A 77 -21.64 9.14 -0.19
N ARG A 78 -22.82 9.55 0.31
CA ARG A 78 -23.33 10.92 0.11
C ARG A 78 -22.47 11.99 0.76
N LEU A 79 -21.86 11.71 1.92
CA LEU A 79 -20.91 12.64 2.53
C LEU A 79 -19.66 12.80 1.68
N LEU A 80 -19.13 11.71 1.14
CA LEU A 80 -17.99 11.73 0.24
C LEU A 80 -18.31 12.50 -1.05
N ASP A 81 -19.45 12.23 -1.69
CA ASP A 81 -19.91 12.95 -2.88
C ASP A 81 -19.99 14.47 -2.59
N ALA A 82 -20.64 14.84 -1.48
CA ALA A 82 -20.77 16.23 -1.08
C ALA A 82 -19.41 16.89 -0.83
N ALA A 83 -18.48 16.20 -0.16
CA ALA A 83 -17.14 16.71 0.08
C ALA A 83 -16.38 16.94 -1.24
N SER A 84 -16.31 15.92 -2.09
CA SER A 84 -15.59 15.97 -3.38
C SER A 84 -16.17 17.04 -4.32
N MET A 85 -17.48 17.29 -4.27
CA MET A 85 -18.11 18.30 -5.12
C MET A 85 -17.89 19.75 -4.65
N ASN A 86 -17.65 19.98 -3.37
CA ASN A 86 -17.71 21.32 -2.78
C ASN A 86 -16.38 21.81 -2.17
N PHE A 87 -15.49 20.90 -1.80
CA PHE A 87 -14.13 21.27 -1.39
C PHE A 87 -13.23 21.39 -2.62
N THR A 88 -12.62 22.56 -2.79
CA THR A 88 -11.69 22.86 -3.88
C THR A 88 -10.27 23.18 -3.37
N SER A 89 -10.14 23.61 -2.11
CA SER A 89 -8.84 23.80 -1.45
C SER A 89 -8.86 23.33 0.02
N PRO A 90 -7.71 22.98 0.60
CA PRO A 90 -7.61 22.70 2.04
C PRO A 90 -8.02 23.92 2.88
N GLY A 91 -8.42 23.69 4.12
CA GLY A 91 -8.81 24.74 5.05
C GLY A 91 -7.64 25.62 5.50
N ASP A 92 -6.40 25.15 5.37
CA ASP A 92 -5.18 25.90 5.66
C ASP A 92 -4.62 26.70 4.47
N ASP A 93 -5.35 26.77 3.35
CA ASP A 93 -4.99 27.59 2.20
C ASP A 93 -5.14 29.09 2.50
N ASP A 94 -4.27 29.93 1.92
CA ASP A 94 -4.31 31.38 2.14
C ASP A 94 -5.60 32.02 1.57
N CYS A 95 -6.26 31.37 0.60
CA CYS A 95 -7.38 31.91 -0.18
C CYS A 95 -8.60 30.96 -0.24
N VAL A 96 -9.03 30.40 0.91
CA VAL A 96 -10.24 29.56 0.95
C VAL A 96 -11.51 30.37 0.63
N PRO A 97 -12.34 29.95 -0.35
CA PRO A 97 -13.58 30.65 -0.65
C PRO A 97 -14.56 30.67 0.54
N GLU A 98 -15.20 31.81 0.80
CA GLU A 98 -16.16 31.94 1.91
C GLU A 98 -17.33 30.94 1.79
N SER A 99 -17.76 30.64 0.56
CA SER A 99 -18.77 29.61 0.28
C SER A 99 -18.32 28.22 0.75
N GLN A 100 -17.03 27.88 0.57
CA GLN A 100 -16.46 26.62 1.02
C GLN A 100 -16.34 26.58 2.54
N VAL A 101 -15.98 27.69 3.20
CA VAL A 101 -15.93 27.76 4.66
C VAL A 101 -17.31 27.45 5.26
N ARG A 102 -18.35 28.14 4.78
CA ARG A 102 -19.74 27.92 5.23
C ARG A 102 -20.21 26.49 4.94
N PHE A 103 -19.92 25.97 3.75
CA PHE A 103 -20.22 24.58 3.41
C PHE A 103 -19.50 23.61 4.36
N GLY A 104 -18.21 23.82 4.59
CA GLY A 104 -17.36 22.94 5.40
C GLY A 104 -17.82 22.86 6.85
N GLU A 105 -18.27 23.97 7.44
CA GLU A 105 -18.87 23.97 8.77
C GLU A 105 -20.12 23.10 8.85
N GLY A 106 -21.04 23.28 7.89
CA GLY A 106 -22.27 22.48 7.79
C GLY A 106 -21.98 21.01 7.51
N TRP A 107 -21.07 20.71 6.58
CA TRP A 107 -20.69 19.35 6.23
C TRP A 107 -19.99 18.64 7.40
N ARG A 108 -19.03 19.27 8.08
CA ARG A 108 -18.38 18.70 9.28
C ARG A 108 -19.37 18.50 10.42
N LYS A 109 -20.39 19.37 10.54
CA LYS A 109 -21.50 19.16 11.49
C LYS A 109 -22.29 17.90 11.15
N SER A 110 -22.66 17.71 9.88
CA SER A 110 -23.34 16.49 9.43
C SER A 110 -22.51 15.23 9.68
N VAL A 111 -21.18 15.29 9.50
CA VAL A 111 -20.27 14.19 9.86
C VAL A 111 -20.39 13.87 11.34
N ARG A 112 -20.32 14.86 12.24
CA ARG A 112 -20.44 14.65 13.70
C ARG A 112 -21.80 14.08 14.12
N GLU A 113 -22.87 14.48 13.45
CA GLU A 113 -24.25 14.09 13.79
C GLU A 113 -24.67 12.72 13.23
N LEU A 114 -23.86 12.11 12.34
CA LEU A 114 -24.14 10.76 11.85
C LEU A 114 -24.12 9.72 12.98
N PRO A 115 -24.99 8.70 12.93
CA PRO A 115 -24.87 7.55 13.81
C PRO A 115 -23.61 6.75 13.46
N ALA A 116 -22.87 6.28 14.47
CA ALA A 116 -21.81 5.30 14.29
C ALA A 116 -22.42 3.98 13.80
N LEU A 117 -22.22 3.65 12.51
CA LEU A 117 -22.78 2.44 11.91
C LEU A 117 -21.98 1.19 12.30
N SER A 118 -22.68 0.06 12.46
CA SER A 118 -22.03 -1.23 12.68
C SER A 118 -21.29 -1.70 11.43
N ILE A 119 -20.12 -2.31 11.62
CA ILE A 119 -19.28 -2.86 10.55
C ILE A 119 -19.39 -4.40 10.42
N ARG A 120 -20.23 -5.04 11.25
CA ARG A 120 -20.42 -6.52 11.23
C ARG A 120 -20.74 -7.06 9.84
N PRO A 121 -21.56 -6.40 9.00
CA PRO A 121 -21.83 -6.89 7.64
C PRO A 121 -20.62 -6.98 6.72
N PHE A 122 -19.49 -6.34 7.05
CA PHE A 122 -18.27 -6.35 6.23
C PHE A 122 -17.31 -7.49 6.58
N GLU A 123 -17.50 -8.16 7.73
CA GLU A 123 -16.59 -9.19 8.25
C GLU A 123 -16.36 -10.35 7.26
N PHE A 124 -17.34 -10.63 6.41
CA PHE A 124 -17.29 -11.70 5.40
C PHE A 124 -17.39 -11.18 3.96
N ASP A 125 -17.31 -9.87 3.76
CA ASP A 125 -17.35 -9.24 2.43
C ASP A 125 -16.19 -8.27 2.27
N ILE A 126 -15.07 -8.81 1.80
CA ILE A 126 -13.83 -8.07 1.59
C ILE A 126 -14.01 -6.89 0.64
N ARG A 127 -14.93 -6.96 -0.34
CA ARG A 127 -15.15 -5.88 -1.30
C ARG A 127 -15.86 -4.71 -0.63
N ARG A 128 -16.88 -5.00 0.18
CA ARG A 128 -17.57 -3.97 0.99
C ARG A 128 -16.65 -3.43 2.08
N ALA A 129 -15.82 -4.26 2.72
CA ALA A 129 -14.83 -3.82 3.70
C ALA A 129 -13.83 -2.83 3.08
N ARG A 130 -13.22 -3.17 1.93
CA ARG A 130 -12.30 -2.28 1.20
C ARG A 130 -12.96 -0.96 0.81
N ARG A 131 -14.20 -1.01 0.29
CA ARG A 131 -14.94 0.22 -0.05
C ARG A 131 -15.29 1.04 1.19
N ALA A 132 -15.66 0.42 2.30
CA ALA A 132 -15.91 1.11 3.56
C ALA A 132 -14.65 1.79 4.09
N HIS A 133 -13.50 1.12 4.04
CA HIS A 133 -12.22 1.72 4.39
C HIS A 133 -11.93 2.95 3.52
N HIS A 134 -12.01 2.80 2.19
CA HIS A 134 -11.80 3.87 1.23
C HIS A 134 -12.67 5.10 1.51
N VAL A 135 -13.99 4.91 1.66
CA VAL A 135 -14.93 6.01 1.86
C VAL A 135 -14.68 6.70 3.21
N LEU A 136 -14.49 5.94 4.28
CA LEU A 136 -14.21 6.49 5.62
C LEU A 136 -12.86 7.20 5.67
N ALA A 137 -11.86 6.69 4.97
CA ALA A 137 -10.54 7.32 4.85
C ALA A 137 -10.63 8.67 4.14
N PHE A 138 -11.31 8.74 2.98
CA PHE A 138 -11.52 10.01 2.27
C PHE A 138 -12.35 11.01 3.09
N ILE A 139 -13.44 10.59 3.74
CA ILE A 139 -14.24 11.46 4.61
C ILE A 139 -13.38 12.00 5.76
N THR A 140 -12.62 11.14 6.44
CA THR A 140 -11.71 11.55 7.53
C THR A 140 -10.70 12.56 7.02
N GLN A 141 -10.12 12.32 5.83
CA GLN A 141 -9.14 13.20 5.24
C GLN A 141 -9.74 14.57 4.86
N PHE A 142 -10.91 14.61 4.21
CA PHE A 142 -11.64 15.86 3.97
C PHE A 142 -12.01 16.56 5.28
N TYR A 143 -12.42 15.82 6.30
CA TYR A 143 -12.76 16.39 7.61
C TYR A 143 -11.58 17.11 8.24
N VAL A 144 -10.42 16.45 8.31
CA VAL A 144 -9.23 17.04 8.92
C VAL A 144 -8.66 18.17 8.06
N GLN A 145 -8.48 17.95 6.76
CA GLN A 145 -7.80 18.91 5.90
C GLN A 145 -8.67 20.11 5.50
N SER A 146 -9.99 20.07 5.73
CA SER A 146 -10.87 21.24 5.53
C SER A 146 -11.02 22.12 6.77
N LEU A 147 -10.40 21.77 7.90
CA LEU A 147 -10.45 22.59 9.11
C LEU A 147 -9.74 23.92 8.87
N PRO A 148 -10.32 25.06 9.32
CA PRO A 148 -9.61 26.33 9.27
C PRO A 148 -8.34 26.27 10.15
N PRO A 149 -7.36 27.15 9.91
CA PRO A 149 -6.20 27.27 10.78
C PRO A 149 -6.64 27.55 12.22
N ARG A 150 -5.89 27.03 13.19
CA ARG A 150 -6.13 27.35 14.60
C ARG A 150 -5.85 28.83 14.84
N GLU A 151 -6.69 29.45 15.67
CA GLU A 151 -6.51 30.86 16.07
C GLU A 151 -5.19 31.04 16.85
N ASP A 152 -4.87 30.09 17.73
CA ASP A 152 -3.59 30.02 18.42
C ASP A 152 -2.63 29.07 17.68
N ALA A 153 -1.56 29.63 17.12
CA ALA A 153 -0.52 28.87 16.43
C ALA A 153 0.28 27.93 17.35
N PHE A 154 0.19 28.11 18.67
CA PHE A 154 0.82 27.27 19.69
C PHE A 154 -0.13 26.21 20.26
N ASP A 155 -1.39 26.16 19.80
CA ASP A 155 -2.31 25.10 20.19
C ASP A 155 -1.93 23.80 19.47
N HIS A 156 -1.39 22.84 20.22
CA HIS A 156 -1.04 21.49 19.79
C HIS A 156 -2.01 20.42 20.31
N SER A 157 -3.21 20.80 20.77
CA SER A 157 -4.27 19.86 21.13
C SER A 157 -4.57 18.89 19.98
N PRO A 158 -5.00 17.65 20.23
CA PRO A 158 -5.28 16.72 19.13
C PRO A 158 -6.45 17.20 18.26
N ILE A 159 -6.39 16.92 16.96
CA ILE A 159 -7.55 17.04 16.08
C ILE A 159 -8.50 15.89 16.38
N ILE A 160 -9.75 16.20 16.70
CA ILE A 160 -10.77 15.20 17.07
C ILE A 160 -11.47 14.72 15.80
N ILE A 161 -11.33 13.42 15.51
CA ILE A 161 -12.09 12.71 14.49
C ILE A 161 -13.36 12.17 15.16
N PRO A 162 -14.57 12.57 14.70
CA PRO A 162 -15.81 12.26 15.40
C PRO A 162 -16.10 10.76 15.50
N ALA A 163 -16.72 10.33 16.61
CA ALA A 163 -17.06 8.94 16.89
C ALA A 163 -17.88 8.27 15.76
N SER A 164 -18.73 9.06 15.10
CA SER A 164 -19.58 8.67 13.97
C SER A 164 -18.83 8.04 12.79
N ILE A 165 -17.57 8.48 12.57
CA ILE A 165 -16.68 7.93 11.53
C ILE A 165 -15.46 7.23 12.13
N ALA A 166 -14.99 7.64 13.31
CA ALA A 166 -13.81 7.07 13.96
C ALA A 166 -14.01 5.60 14.35
N ILE A 167 -15.14 5.27 14.98
CA ILE A 167 -15.47 3.89 15.41
C ILE A 167 -15.53 2.93 14.23
N PRO A 168 -16.36 3.18 13.19
CA PRO A 168 -16.41 2.27 12.04
C PRO A 168 -15.10 2.25 11.27
N PHE A 169 -14.37 3.38 11.16
CA PHE A 169 -13.13 3.43 10.41
C PHE A 169 -12.06 2.55 11.06
N VAL A 170 -11.78 2.74 12.36
CA VAL A 170 -10.82 1.90 13.08
C VAL A 170 -11.26 0.43 13.09
N GLY A 171 -12.57 0.17 13.21
CA GLY A 171 -13.07 -1.19 13.15
C GLY A 171 -12.83 -1.88 11.80
N VAL A 172 -13.10 -1.23 10.67
CA VAL A 172 -12.82 -1.79 9.34
C VAL A 172 -11.32 -1.92 9.11
N SER A 173 -10.53 -0.94 9.52
CA SER A 173 -9.07 -0.99 9.47
C SER A 173 -8.51 -2.20 10.22
N ARG A 174 -9.08 -2.57 11.37
CA ARG A 174 -8.73 -3.80 12.10
C ARG A 174 -9.11 -5.08 11.34
N GLN A 175 -10.27 -5.11 10.68
CA GLN A 175 -10.70 -6.27 9.87
C GLN A 175 -9.77 -6.50 8.67
N LEU A 176 -9.28 -5.42 8.06
CA LEU A 176 -8.38 -5.45 6.90
C LEU A 176 -6.89 -5.50 7.28
N ASP A 177 -6.57 -5.44 8.58
CA ASP A 177 -5.21 -5.31 9.11
C ASP A 177 -4.40 -4.19 8.41
N ILE A 178 -4.99 -3.00 8.34
CA ILE A 178 -4.43 -1.81 7.69
C ILE A 178 -4.59 -0.59 8.60
N ALA A 179 -3.77 0.45 8.41
CA ALA A 179 -3.84 1.67 9.22
C ALA A 179 -5.13 2.49 8.95
N PRO A 180 -5.78 3.07 9.98
CA PRO A 180 -6.98 3.90 9.87
C PRO A 180 -6.66 5.33 9.40
N ILE A 181 -6.05 5.45 8.23
CA ILE A 181 -5.79 6.70 7.52
C ILE A 181 -5.88 6.41 6.01
N VAL A 182 -6.05 7.43 5.18
CA VAL A 182 -5.94 7.23 3.73
C VAL A 182 -4.56 6.65 3.38
N THR A 183 -4.56 5.48 2.74
CA THR A 183 -3.36 4.71 2.39
C THR A 183 -3.16 4.63 0.87
N TYR A 184 -2.02 4.09 0.45
CA TYR A 184 -1.79 3.74 -0.95
C TYR A 184 -2.87 2.78 -1.49
N ALA A 185 -3.36 1.84 -0.67
CA ALA A 185 -4.44 0.95 -1.06
C ALA A 185 -5.71 1.74 -1.41
N ASP A 186 -6.10 2.71 -0.59
CA ASP A 186 -7.27 3.57 -0.84
C ASP A 186 -7.07 4.48 -2.05
N THR A 187 -5.87 4.98 -2.30
CA THR A 187 -5.67 5.93 -3.41
C THR A 187 -5.39 5.27 -4.76
N VAL A 188 -4.98 3.99 -4.76
CA VAL A 188 -4.51 3.27 -5.96
C VAL A 188 -5.22 1.93 -6.13
N LEU A 189 -5.01 0.99 -5.21
CA LEU A 189 -5.46 -0.40 -5.40
C LEU A 189 -6.98 -0.56 -5.38
N TRP A 190 -7.66 0.24 -4.56
CA TRP A 190 -9.12 0.18 -4.34
C TRP A 190 -9.88 1.35 -4.99
N ASN A 191 -9.19 2.15 -5.82
CA ASN A 191 -9.73 3.38 -6.41
C ASN A 191 -9.54 3.45 -7.92
N TRP A 192 -10.02 2.42 -8.61
CA TRP A 192 -10.00 2.39 -10.07
C TRP A 192 -11.30 1.81 -10.62
N GLU A 193 -11.55 2.10 -11.89
CA GLU A 193 -12.60 1.45 -12.68
C GLU A 193 -12.15 1.29 -14.13
N LEU A 194 -12.83 0.42 -14.86
CA LEU A 194 -12.56 0.22 -16.29
C LEU A 194 -13.16 1.37 -17.10
N ILE A 195 -12.42 1.85 -18.09
CA ILE A 195 -12.93 2.85 -19.05
C ILE A 195 -13.97 2.20 -19.95
N ASP A 196 -13.64 1.04 -20.52
CA ASP A 196 -14.55 0.13 -21.19
C ASP A 196 -14.72 -1.15 -20.35
N PRO A 197 -15.88 -1.33 -19.67
CA PRO A 197 -16.16 -2.51 -18.86
C PRO A 197 -16.19 -3.83 -19.63
N SER A 198 -16.26 -3.80 -20.97
CA SER A 198 -16.20 -5.01 -21.81
C SER A 198 -14.78 -5.50 -22.08
N GLN A 199 -13.77 -4.68 -21.78
CA GLN A 199 -12.36 -4.95 -22.03
C GLN A 199 -11.63 -5.27 -20.72
N PRO A 200 -10.55 -6.08 -20.74
CA PRO A 200 -9.80 -6.41 -19.54
C PRO A 200 -9.10 -5.17 -18.94
N MET A 201 -8.67 -5.28 -17.69
CA MET A 201 -7.79 -4.30 -17.07
C MET A 201 -6.47 -4.25 -17.82
N THR A 202 -6.13 -3.07 -18.33
CA THR A 202 -4.84 -2.77 -18.95
C THR A 202 -4.41 -1.36 -18.54
N MET A 203 -3.15 -1.00 -18.77
CA MET A 203 -2.64 0.35 -18.49
C MET A 203 -3.43 1.50 -19.17
N ASN A 204 -4.15 1.18 -20.24
CA ASN A 204 -4.93 2.12 -21.05
C ASN A 204 -6.44 2.00 -20.83
N ASN A 205 -6.91 0.98 -20.10
CA ASN A 205 -8.32 0.72 -19.85
C ASN A 205 -8.70 0.86 -18.37
N ILE A 206 -7.99 1.72 -17.64
CA ILE A 206 -8.32 2.05 -16.26
C ILE A 206 -8.28 3.56 -16.05
N ARG A 207 -9.09 4.03 -15.10
CA ARG A 207 -9.05 5.40 -14.58
C ARG A 207 -9.21 5.40 -13.07
N ILE A 208 -8.75 6.48 -12.44
CA ILE A 208 -8.89 6.66 -10.98
C ILE A 208 -10.21 7.37 -10.71
N LYS A 209 -10.98 6.88 -9.73
CA LYS A 209 -12.38 7.29 -9.54
C LYS A 209 -12.54 8.49 -8.60
N ASP A 210 -12.18 8.30 -7.33
CA ASP A 210 -12.40 9.30 -6.29
C ASP A 210 -11.12 10.14 -6.10
N LEU A 211 -11.26 11.47 -6.20
CA LEU A 211 -10.18 12.45 -6.17
C LEU A 211 -10.49 13.57 -5.17
N PHE A 212 -9.46 14.18 -4.59
CA PHE A 212 -9.59 15.28 -3.65
C PHE A 212 -9.81 16.63 -4.33
N THR A 213 -9.07 16.89 -5.41
CA THR A 213 -9.09 18.14 -6.18
C THR A 213 -9.96 18.03 -7.44
N ARG A 214 -10.20 16.80 -7.91
CA ARG A 214 -10.85 16.49 -9.20
C ARG A 214 -10.11 17.05 -10.42
N ASP A 215 -8.87 17.50 -10.24
CA ASP A 215 -8.01 17.93 -11.34
C ASP A 215 -7.41 16.69 -12.04
N PRO A 216 -7.40 16.64 -13.38
CA PRO A 216 -6.78 15.53 -14.13
C PRO A 216 -5.32 15.26 -13.76
N GLN A 217 -4.61 16.25 -13.22
CA GLN A 217 -3.23 16.08 -12.76
C GLN A 217 -3.11 15.21 -11.51
N GLU A 218 -4.10 15.25 -10.61
CA GLU A 218 -4.19 14.34 -9.48
C GLU A 218 -4.46 12.91 -9.97
N GLU A 219 -5.42 12.78 -10.90
CA GLU A 219 -5.74 11.50 -11.52
C GLU A 219 -4.50 10.87 -12.15
N HIS A 220 -3.74 11.63 -12.94
CA HIS A 220 -2.51 11.16 -13.59
C HIS A 220 -1.45 10.70 -12.59
N PHE A 221 -1.35 11.34 -11.43
CA PHE A 221 -0.42 10.95 -10.37
C PHE A 221 -0.75 9.56 -9.81
N PHE A 222 -2.01 9.32 -9.43
CA PHE A 222 -2.44 8.02 -8.93
C PHE A 222 -2.48 6.95 -10.04
N LEU A 223 -2.88 7.32 -11.25
CA LEU A 223 -2.92 6.43 -12.41
C LEU A 223 -1.53 5.93 -12.79
N THR A 224 -0.50 6.78 -12.65
CA THR A 224 0.90 6.36 -12.83
C THR A 224 1.26 5.23 -11.86
N SER A 225 0.84 5.32 -10.59
CA SER A 225 1.06 4.28 -9.58
C SER A 225 0.29 3.00 -9.92
N ALA A 226 -0.97 3.10 -10.34
CA ALA A 226 -1.77 1.94 -10.77
C ALA A 226 -1.14 1.23 -11.98
N ARG A 227 -0.58 1.98 -12.94
CA ARG A 227 0.15 1.41 -14.09
C ARG A 227 1.41 0.66 -13.68
N ILE A 228 2.12 1.12 -12.64
CA ILE A 228 3.26 0.39 -12.06
C ILE A 228 2.80 -0.95 -11.49
N GLU A 229 1.69 -0.97 -10.74
CA GLU A 229 1.13 -2.21 -10.18
C GLU A 229 0.73 -3.21 -11.28
N ILE A 230 0.08 -2.72 -12.35
CA ILE A 230 -0.27 -3.55 -13.52
C ILE A 230 0.99 -4.11 -14.19
N ARG A 231 2.04 -3.30 -14.38
CA ARG A 231 3.31 -3.77 -14.95
C ARG A 231 3.96 -4.84 -14.07
N GLY A 232 3.79 -4.70 -12.76
CA GLY A 232 4.32 -5.57 -11.71
C GLY A 232 3.82 -7.00 -11.76
N LEU A 233 2.70 -7.28 -12.42
CA LEU A 233 2.19 -8.65 -12.59
C LEU A 233 3.23 -9.59 -13.21
N GLU A 234 3.92 -9.14 -14.27
CA GLU A 234 4.95 -9.96 -14.91
C GLU A 234 6.19 -10.12 -14.00
N ALA A 235 6.52 -9.11 -13.19
CA ALA A 235 7.57 -9.25 -12.20
C ALA A 235 7.24 -10.34 -11.17
N MET A 236 5.99 -10.40 -10.71
CA MET A 236 5.52 -11.42 -9.77
C MET A 236 5.56 -12.83 -10.39
N ASP A 237 5.20 -12.97 -11.67
CA ASP A 237 5.31 -14.24 -12.42
C ASP A 237 6.76 -14.72 -12.52
N ILE A 238 7.67 -13.79 -12.83
CA ILE A 238 9.10 -14.09 -12.87
C ILE A 238 9.61 -14.51 -11.50
N MET A 239 9.24 -13.80 -10.43
CA MET A 239 9.61 -14.17 -9.06
C MET A 239 9.07 -15.57 -8.70
N ALA A 240 7.83 -15.89 -9.06
CA ALA A 240 7.23 -17.20 -8.83
C ALA A 240 7.99 -18.33 -9.54
N LYS A 241 8.30 -18.15 -10.83
CA LYS A 241 9.07 -19.11 -11.63
C LYS A 241 10.47 -19.34 -11.06
N CYS A 242 11.13 -18.26 -10.64
CA CYS A 242 12.44 -18.32 -10.01
C CYS A 242 12.40 -19.06 -8.67
N SER A 243 11.43 -18.74 -7.81
CA SER A 243 11.28 -19.40 -6.51
C SER A 243 10.98 -20.90 -6.64
N ARG A 244 10.10 -21.28 -7.57
CA ARG A 244 9.79 -22.69 -7.86
C ARG A 244 11.02 -23.49 -8.29
N LEU A 245 11.85 -22.93 -9.20
CA LEU A 245 13.09 -23.57 -9.62
C LEU A 245 14.07 -23.82 -8.45
N ILE A 246 14.15 -22.87 -7.52
CA ILE A 246 15.02 -23.02 -6.34
C ILE A 246 14.45 -24.06 -5.37
N GLU A 247 13.14 -24.07 -5.13
CA GLU A 247 12.48 -25.02 -4.22
C GLU A 247 12.60 -26.47 -4.71
N ASP A 248 12.52 -26.69 -6.03
CA ASP A 248 12.69 -28.00 -6.65
C ASP A 248 14.13 -28.54 -6.53
N GLY A 249 15.06 -27.76 -5.96
CA GLY A 249 16.48 -28.14 -5.83
C GLY A 249 17.23 -28.14 -7.15
N SER A 250 16.71 -27.43 -8.14
CA SER A 250 17.20 -27.41 -9.52
C SER A 250 18.47 -26.56 -9.65
N THR A 251 19.65 -27.20 -9.52
CA THR A 251 20.96 -26.53 -9.57
C THR A 251 21.77 -26.85 -10.82
N SER A 252 21.15 -27.48 -11.83
CA SER A 252 21.83 -27.84 -13.09
C SER A 252 22.29 -26.60 -13.86
N ALA A 253 23.26 -26.74 -14.78
CA ALA A 253 23.69 -25.63 -15.63
C ALA A 253 22.54 -25.07 -16.50
N GLU A 254 21.60 -25.93 -16.90
CA GLU A 254 20.39 -25.53 -17.63
C GLU A 254 19.45 -24.71 -16.74
N ASP A 255 19.22 -25.14 -15.51
CA ASP A 255 18.37 -24.41 -14.55
C ASP A 255 18.98 -23.05 -14.18
N GLN A 256 20.30 -22.98 -14.00
CA GLN A 256 21.00 -21.71 -13.79
C GLN A 256 20.86 -20.78 -15.00
N THR A 257 20.90 -21.32 -16.22
CA THR A 257 20.68 -20.54 -17.45
C THR A 257 19.25 -20.01 -17.52
N ARG A 258 18.25 -20.84 -17.16
CA ARG A 258 16.85 -20.43 -17.09
C ARG A 258 16.63 -19.35 -16.02
N LEU A 259 17.19 -19.53 -14.84
CA LEU A 259 17.14 -18.57 -13.74
C LEU A 259 17.76 -17.22 -14.14
N ALA A 260 18.92 -17.26 -14.81
CA ALA A 260 19.57 -16.07 -15.35
C ALA A 260 18.70 -15.36 -16.39
N SER A 261 18.05 -16.11 -17.31
CA SER A 261 17.11 -15.54 -18.28
C SER A 261 15.93 -14.85 -17.61
N TYR A 262 15.35 -15.46 -16.57
CA TYR A 262 14.28 -14.85 -15.79
C TYR A 262 14.72 -13.56 -15.07
N LEU A 263 15.90 -13.56 -14.44
CA LEU A 263 16.45 -12.35 -13.79
C LEU A 263 16.77 -11.24 -14.79
N ALA A 264 17.28 -11.58 -15.98
CA ALA A 264 17.48 -10.61 -17.05
C ALA A 264 16.14 -10.02 -17.53
N ARG A 265 15.09 -10.85 -17.65
CA ARG A 265 13.75 -10.36 -17.94
C ARG A 265 13.23 -9.45 -16.83
N LEU A 266 13.41 -9.82 -15.56
CA LEU A 266 13.03 -9.00 -14.41
C LEU A 266 13.66 -7.61 -14.46
N ALA A 267 14.94 -7.51 -14.83
CA ALA A 267 15.62 -6.23 -15.00
C ALA A 267 14.91 -5.34 -16.04
N HIS A 268 14.47 -5.91 -17.16
CA HIS A 268 13.66 -5.18 -18.16
C HIS A 268 12.31 -4.73 -17.61
N ILE A 269 11.62 -5.57 -16.81
CA ILE A 269 10.34 -5.16 -16.18
C ILE A 269 10.55 -3.96 -15.26
N ILE A 270 11.62 -3.96 -14.48
CA ILE A 270 11.96 -2.86 -13.56
C ILE A 270 12.31 -1.59 -14.33
N ASP A 271 12.99 -1.70 -15.48
CA ASP A 271 13.23 -0.56 -16.37
C ASP A 271 11.92 -0.01 -16.98
N ASP A 272 10.97 -0.87 -17.38
CA ASP A 272 9.64 -0.42 -17.83
C ASP A 272 8.88 0.31 -16.71
N ILE A 273 8.91 -0.23 -15.48
CA ILE A 273 8.34 0.42 -14.28
C ILE A 273 9.00 1.79 -14.05
N THR A 274 10.32 1.88 -14.24
CA THR A 274 11.07 3.13 -14.14
C THR A 274 10.61 4.16 -15.17
N ALA A 275 10.37 3.73 -16.41
CA ALA A 275 9.85 4.60 -17.46
C ALA A 275 8.44 5.12 -17.15
N ILE A 276 7.57 4.26 -16.60
CA ILE A 276 6.22 4.65 -16.15
C ILE A 276 6.31 5.71 -15.05
N LEU A 277 7.15 5.49 -14.02
CA LEU A 277 7.36 6.47 -12.95
C LEU A 277 7.85 7.82 -13.50
N ASP A 278 8.82 7.80 -14.41
CA ASP A 278 9.39 9.00 -15.01
C ASP A 278 8.35 9.79 -15.84
N ALA A 279 7.32 9.12 -16.39
CA ALA A 279 6.24 9.71 -17.18
C ALA A 279 5.19 10.46 -16.33
N VAL A 280 5.28 10.45 -14.99
CA VAL A 280 4.41 11.27 -14.12
C VAL A 280 4.46 12.76 -14.48
N ARG A 281 5.62 13.23 -14.97
CA ARG A 281 5.86 14.62 -15.41
C ARG A 281 5.06 15.07 -16.62
N GLU A 282 4.49 14.13 -17.36
CA GLU A 282 3.75 14.40 -18.58
C GLU A 282 2.32 14.85 -18.28
N GLY A 283 1.78 14.49 -17.12
CA GLY A 283 0.41 14.79 -16.74
C GLY A 283 0.22 15.36 -15.34
N CYS A 284 1.28 15.55 -14.54
CA CYS A 284 1.16 16.14 -13.20
C CYS A 284 2.22 17.24 -12.99
N ASP A 285 1.82 18.51 -12.84
CA ASP A 285 2.76 19.59 -12.57
C ASP A 285 3.33 19.51 -11.12
N PRO A 286 4.65 19.70 -10.91
CA PRO A 286 5.25 19.66 -9.58
C PRO A 286 4.73 20.70 -8.58
N MET A 287 4.36 21.90 -9.05
CA MET A 287 3.81 22.95 -8.19
C MET A 287 2.37 22.63 -7.83
N PHE A 288 1.57 22.17 -8.79
CA PHE A 288 0.23 21.63 -8.53
C PHE A 288 0.27 20.51 -7.47
N PHE A 289 1.13 19.51 -7.69
CA PHE A 289 1.29 18.41 -6.73
C PHE A 289 1.63 18.94 -5.34
N TYR A 290 2.63 19.81 -5.21
CA TYR A 290 3.12 20.20 -3.88
C TYR A 290 2.18 21.15 -3.13
N PHE A 291 1.61 22.14 -3.84
CA PHE A 291 0.86 23.23 -3.21
C PHE A 291 -0.65 23.01 -3.20
N THR A 292 -1.19 22.27 -4.16
CA THR A 292 -2.65 22.09 -4.30
C THR A 292 -3.07 20.71 -3.85
N PHE A 293 -2.42 19.66 -4.35
CA PHE A 293 -2.86 18.29 -4.11
C PHE A 293 -2.29 17.65 -2.84
N ARG A 294 -0.95 17.67 -2.64
CA ARG A 294 -0.27 17.10 -1.47
C ARG A 294 -0.87 17.53 -0.12
N PRO A 295 -1.36 18.77 0.07
CA PRO A 295 -2.11 19.15 1.27
C PRO A 295 -3.24 18.22 1.66
N TRP A 296 -4.00 17.74 0.69
CA TRP A 296 -5.12 16.85 0.92
C TRP A 296 -4.70 15.50 1.47
N ILE A 297 -3.49 15.03 1.23
CA ILE A 297 -3.03 13.68 1.61
C ILE A 297 -1.96 13.70 2.71
N ARG A 298 -1.87 14.78 3.50
CA ARG A 298 -0.98 14.84 4.66
C ARG A 298 -1.51 13.96 5.80
N GLY A 299 -0.63 13.20 6.44
CA GLY A 299 -0.94 12.50 7.70
C GLY A 299 -0.74 13.38 8.93
N ALA A 300 -0.93 12.81 10.13
CA ALA A 300 -0.71 13.47 11.42
C ALA A 300 0.78 13.67 11.78
N ASP A 301 1.70 13.11 11.00
CA ASP A 301 3.14 13.04 11.27
C ASP A 301 3.98 14.15 10.57
N GLN A 302 3.39 15.31 10.29
CA GLN A 302 4.05 16.38 9.52
C GLN A 302 5.20 17.11 10.28
N GLY A 303 5.42 16.84 11.57
CA GLY A 303 6.43 17.53 12.38
C GLY A 303 6.30 17.21 13.87
N SER A 304 7.24 17.68 14.68
CA SER A 304 7.13 17.63 16.15
C SER A 304 5.93 18.44 16.66
N ASP A 305 5.56 19.47 15.91
CA ASP A 305 4.58 20.49 16.32
C ASP A 305 3.19 20.23 15.69
N SER A 306 3.06 19.18 14.87
CA SER A 306 1.80 18.82 14.25
C SER A 306 0.86 18.16 15.27
N PRO A 307 -0.42 18.56 15.33
CA PRO A 307 -1.36 17.97 16.25
C PRO A 307 -1.60 16.50 15.90
N MET A 308 -1.62 15.67 16.93
CA MET A 308 -2.03 14.27 16.82
C MET A 308 -3.51 14.16 16.43
N TRP A 309 -3.94 13.00 15.95
CA TRP A 309 -5.36 12.76 15.69
C TRP A 309 -5.95 11.89 16.80
N LEU A 310 -7.03 12.35 17.41
CA LEU A 310 -7.82 11.60 18.40
C LEU A 310 -9.05 11.01 17.70
N TYR A 311 -9.13 9.69 17.66
CA TYR A 311 -10.27 8.94 17.16
C TYR A 311 -11.24 8.78 18.32
N GLU A 312 -12.28 9.63 18.35
CA GLU A 312 -13.23 9.74 19.45
C GLU A 312 -13.99 8.43 19.69
N ASP A 313 -14.20 8.08 20.97
CA ASP A 313 -14.95 6.91 21.48
C ASP A 313 -14.54 5.52 20.96
N VAL A 314 -13.47 5.42 20.17
CA VAL A 314 -12.84 4.14 19.83
C VAL A 314 -12.43 3.43 21.12
N ASP A 315 -12.81 2.16 21.25
CA ASP A 315 -12.62 1.34 22.45
C ASP A 315 -13.21 1.94 23.75
N GLY A 316 -14.18 2.85 23.62
CA GLY A 316 -14.91 3.48 24.73
C GLY A 316 -14.18 4.64 25.41
N GLN A 317 -12.92 4.92 25.06
CA GLN A 317 -12.14 6.03 25.64
C GLN A 317 -11.52 6.97 24.59
N GLY A 318 -11.60 6.58 23.32
CA GLY A 318 -10.89 7.24 22.23
C GLY A 318 -9.43 6.80 22.14
N VAL A 319 -8.87 6.86 20.93
CA VAL A 319 -7.49 6.44 20.66
C VAL A 319 -6.75 7.54 19.91
N THR A 320 -5.63 7.99 20.46
CA THR A 320 -4.76 8.97 19.79
C THR A 320 -3.74 8.25 18.90
N MET A 321 -3.66 8.64 17.63
CA MET A 321 -2.73 8.05 16.67
C MET A 321 -1.93 9.11 15.91
N GLN A 322 -0.69 8.75 15.55
CA GLN A 322 0.15 9.53 14.65
C GLN A 322 0.38 8.73 13.39
N CYS A 323 -0.43 8.90 12.34
CA CYS A 323 -0.28 8.09 11.14
C CYS A 323 0.08 8.92 9.92
N SER A 324 0.91 8.30 9.08
CA SER A 324 1.49 8.85 7.87
C SER A 324 0.48 8.83 6.75
N GLY A 325 0.48 9.88 5.93
CA GLY A 325 -0.30 9.89 4.69
C GLY A 325 0.22 8.86 3.68
N PRO A 326 -0.47 8.70 2.54
CA PRO A 326 -0.12 7.74 1.53
C PRO A 326 1.26 8.03 0.93
N SER A 327 2.01 6.98 0.65
CA SER A 327 3.32 7.07 0.00
C SER A 327 3.61 5.82 -0.82
N ALA A 328 4.48 5.94 -1.82
CA ALA A 328 4.96 4.80 -2.62
C ALA A 328 5.64 3.72 -1.77
N GLY A 329 6.12 4.07 -0.56
CA GLY A 329 6.67 3.10 0.40
C GLY A 329 5.64 2.11 0.95
N GLN A 330 4.34 2.34 0.71
CA GLN A 330 3.24 1.46 1.09
C GLN A 330 2.86 0.47 -0.04
N SER A 331 3.52 0.50 -1.20
CA SER A 331 3.33 -0.50 -2.25
C SER A 331 4.03 -1.81 -1.87
N ALA A 332 3.28 -2.91 -1.81
CA ALA A 332 3.82 -4.24 -1.53
C ALA A 332 4.73 -4.74 -2.67
N LEU A 333 4.48 -4.34 -3.92
CA LEU A 333 5.33 -4.67 -5.07
C LEU A 333 6.76 -4.14 -4.89
N MET A 334 6.91 -2.92 -4.38
CA MET A 334 8.23 -2.33 -4.12
C MET A 334 9.01 -3.14 -3.08
N HIS A 335 8.32 -3.62 -2.03
CA HIS A 335 8.93 -4.47 -1.01
C HIS A 335 9.24 -5.87 -1.53
N ALA A 336 8.41 -6.40 -2.44
CA ALA A 336 8.64 -7.70 -3.06
C ALA A 336 9.96 -7.72 -3.83
N PHE A 337 10.30 -6.65 -4.58
CA PHE A 337 11.60 -6.52 -5.24
C PHE A 337 12.76 -6.59 -4.23
N ASP A 338 12.64 -5.88 -3.11
CA ASP A 338 13.70 -5.82 -2.10
C ASP A 338 13.90 -7.17 -1.41
N VAL A 339 12.80 -7.81 -0.99
CA VAL A 339 12.82 -9.13 -0.36
C VAL A 339 13.37 -10.18 -1.33
N PHE A 340 12.91 -10.18 -2.57
CA PHE A 340 13.33 -11.14 -3.59
C PHE A 340 14.82 -10.98 -3.92
N LEU A 341 15.30 -9.75 -4.09
CA LEU A 341 16.71 -9.47 -4.41
C LEU A 341 17.62 -9.35 -3.18
N ASP A 342 17.20 -9.81 -1.99
CA ASP A 342 17.99 -9.78 -0.74
C ASP A 342 18.51 -8.38 -0.36
N VAL A 343 17.75 -7.33 -0.68
CA VAL A 343 18.06 -5.95 -0.30
C VAL A 343 17.57 -5.71 1.13
N VAL A 344 18.48 -5.39 2.04
CA VAL A 344 18.18 -5.17 3.46
C VAL A 344 18.40 -3.71 3.83
N HIS A 345 17.41 -3.13 4.49
CA HIS A 345 17.40 -1.75 4.92
C HIS A 345 17.73 -1.59 6.40
N PRO A 346 18.50 -0.57 6.80
CA PRO A 346 18.97 -0.38 8.16
C PRO A 346 17.83 0.14 9.05
N ASN A 347 17.85 -0.37 10.28
CA ASN A 347 16.99 0.12 11.34
C ASN A 347 17.22 1.62 11.58
N SER A 348 16.13 2.40 11.57
CA SER A 348 16.18 3.84 11.82
C SER A 348 16.11 4.12 13.32
N ARG A 349 17.17 4.71 13.90
CA ARG A 349 17.25 5.00 15.35
C ARG A 349 16.31 6.11 15.86
N GLY A 350 15.45 6.72 15.04
CA GLY A 350 14.89 8.04 15.36
C GLY A 350 13.47 8.38 14.90
N SER A 351 12.64 7.44 14.43
CA SER A 351 11.25 7.76 14.07
C SER A 351 10.32 6.89 14.91
N ARG A 352 9.56 7.53 15.82
CA ARG A 352 8.36 6.92 16.40
C ARG A 352 7.47 6.60 15.20
N GLY A 353 7.31 5.33 14.87
CA GLY A 353 6.37 4.91 13.84
C GLY A 353 4.94 5.27 14.22
N CYS A 354 3.99 5.02 13.30
CA CYS A 354 2.58 5.15 13.66
C CYS A 354 2.31 4.32 14.90
N SER A 355 1.93 5.04 15.96
CA SER A 355 1.68 4.51 17.30
C SER A 355 0.30 3.87 17.33
N PHE A 356 0.03 3.00 16.36
CA PHE A 356 -1.09 2.10 16.36
C PHE A 356 -0.52 0.71 16.60
N ALA A 357 -0.73 0.22 17.81
CA ALA A 357 -0.65 -1.20 18.08
C ALA A 357 -1.99 -1.77 17.61
N ILE A 358 -1.96 -2.55 16.53
CA ILE A 358 -3.04 -3.50 16.24
C ILE A 358 -2.87 -4.58 17.31
N ASN A 359 -3.39 -4.31 18.51
CA ASN A 359 -3.68 -5.40 19.42
C ASN A 359 -4.89 -6.10 18.81
N LEU A 360 -4.65 -7.04 17.89
CA LEU A 360 -5.56 -8.16 17.74
C LEU A 360 -5.80 -8.69 19.16
N PRO A 361 -7.05 -8.97 19.58
CA PRO A 361 -7.30 -9.48 20.91
C PRO A 361 -6.41 -10.72 21.11
N ILE A 362 -5.36 -10.53 21.90
CA ILE A 362 -4.61 -11.61 22.50
C ILE A 362 -5.67 -12.40 23.26
N THR A 363 -5.65 -13.71 23.07
CA THR A 363 -6.27 -14.71 23.93
C THR A 363 -6.49 -14.18 25.35
N PRO A 364 -7.67 -14.41 25.96
CA PRO A 364 -8.06 -13.77 27.21
C PRO A 364 -6.93 -13.86 28.23
N PRO A 365 -6.70 -12.80 29.03
CA PRO A 365 -5.60 -12.79 29.98
C PRO A 365 -5.70 -14.04 30.84
N ALA A 366 -4.57 -14.74 31.01
CA ALA A 366 -4.48 -15.80 31.98
C ALA A 366 -5.06 -15.24 33.29
N SER A 367 -6.03 -15.97 33.85
CA SER A 367 -6.66 -15.63 35.12
C SER A 367 -5.60 -15.25 36.16
N PRO A 368 -5.87 -14.29 37.06
CA PRO A 368 -4.86 -13.80 38.00
C PRO A 368 -4.43 -14.94 38.95
N GLY A 369 -3.34 -15.61 38.60
CA GLY A 369 -2.71 -16.66 39.38
C GLY A 369 -1.79 -16.06 40.41
N MET A 370 -2.13 -16.30 41.68
CA MET A 370 -1.37 -15.97 42.87
C MET A 370 0.13 -16.30 42.79
N HIS A 371 0.91 -15.51 43.52
CA HIS A 371 2.32 -15.76 43.82
C HIS A 371 2.57 -17.17 44.36
N GLY A 372 3.67 -17.76 43.86
CA GLY A 372 4.03 -19.14 44.10
C GLY A 372 4.53 -19.47 45.50
N LYS A 373 4.50 -20.78 45.77
CA LYS A 373 5.54 -21.57 46.46
C LYS A 373 5.17 -23.07 46.36
N ASP A 374 6.21 -23.89 46.34
CA ASP A 374 6.24 -25.34 46.62
C ASP A 374 5.99 -26.32 45.45
N VAL A 375 7.11 -26.65 44.77
CA VAL A 375 7.76 -27.97 44.62
C VAL A 375 6.91 -29.26 44.76
N GLU A 376 7.17 -30.18 43.80
CA GLU A 376 6.92 -31.64 43.76
C GLU A 376 5.51 -32.17 43.41
N ASP A 377 5.38 -32.78 42.22
CA ASP A 377 4.97 -34.19 42.00
C ASP A 377 4.59 -34.42 40.51
N ILE A 378 5.54 -34.93 39.73
CA ILE A 378 5.34 -35.42 38.36
C ILE A 378 4.86 -36.87 38.47
N SER A 379 3.55 -37.11 38.64
CA SER A 379 3.04 -38.49 38.52
C SER A 379 1.53 -38.71 38.36
N ARG A 380 0.67 -37.71 38.09
CA ARG A 380 -0.78 -37.97 37.96
C ARG A 380 -1.47 -37.10 36.90
N CYS A 381 -1.45 -37.56 35.65
CA CYS A 381 -2.48 -37.21 34.67
C CYS A 381 -2.77 -38.42 33.77
N PRO A 382 -3.93 -39.07 33.87
CA PRO A 382 -4.31 -40.20 33.03
C PRO A 382 -4.84 -39.70 31.68
N PHE A 383 -4.67 -40.51 30.63
CA PHE A 383 -5.05 -40.29 29.23
C PHE A 383 -4.05 -39.58 28.32
N ALA A 384 -2.88 -40.20 28.19
CA ALA A 384 -2.35 -40.43 26.84
C ALA A 384 -3.06 -41.66 26.25
N SER A 385 -3.63 -41.55 25.05
CA SER A 385 -3.27 -42.41 23.90
C SER A 385 -4.36 -42.53 22.82
N LYS A 386 -3.88 -42.37 21.58
CA LYS A 386 -4.31 -42.97 20.30
C LYS A 386 -5.42 -42.34 19.45
N MET A 387 -5.00 -42.04 18.22
CA MET A 387 -5.81 -41.70 17.03
C MET A 387 -6.61 -42.89 16.48
N SER A 388 -7.59 -42.49 15.65
CA SER A 388 -8.10 -43.10 14.41
C SER A 388 -9.30 -44.05 14.52
N THR A 389 -10.41 -43.67 13.87
CA THR A 389 -11.03 -44.42 12.75
C THR A 389 -12.18 -43.63 12.11
N VAL A 390 -12.38 -43.91 10.82
CA VAL A 390 -13.26 -43.31 9.81
C VAL A 390 -14.76 -43.63 10.01
N ASP A 391 -15.62 -42.69 9.56
CA ASP A 391 -16.99 -42.70 8.93
C ASP A 391 -17.70 -44.08 8.72
N PRO A 392 -19.05 -44.23 8.49
CA PRO A 392 -20.07 -43.24 8.11
C PRO A 392 -21.53 -43.44 8.63
N ALA A 393 -22.40 -42.47 8.30
CA ALA A 393 -23.85 -42.63 7.97
C ALA A 393 -24.92 -41.98 8.90
N TYR A 394 -25.83 -41.26 8.21
CA TYR A 394 -27.30 -41.23 8.38
C TYR A 394 -27.97 -40.21 9.35
N ASN A 395 -28.32 -39.07 8.74
CA ASN A 395 -29.56 -38.24 8.77
C ASN A 395 -30.86 -38.89 9.40
N PRO A 396 -32.04 -38.22 9.45
CA PRO A 396 -32.50 -36.93 10.02
C PRO A 396 -33.78 -37.08 10.90
N HIS A 397 -34.26 -35.96 11.48
CA HIS A 397 -35.64 -35.67 11.98
C HIS A 397 -36.21 -36.40 13.20
N VAL A 398 -36.48 -35.64 14.28
CA VAL A 398 -37.78 -35.65 15.00
C VAL A 398 -38.07 -34.26 15.57
N ARG A 399 -39.19 -33.66 15.15
CA ARG A 399 -39.93 -32.60 15.85
C ARG A 399 -40.96 -33.27 16.79
N SER A 400 -41.21 -32.70 17.97
CA SER A 400 -42.59 -32.58 18.49
C SER A 400 -42.72 -31.47 19.53
N HIS A 401 -43.89 -30.82 19.47
CA HIS A 401 -44.38 -29.69 20.24
C HIS A 401 -44.85 -30.06 21.66
N HIS A 402 -44.83 -29.12 22.60
CA HIS A 402 -46.04 -28.69 23.34
C HIS A 402 -45.87 -27.32 24.03
N GLN A 403 -47.00 -26.62 24.14
CA GLN A 403 -47.23 -25.21 24.50
C GLN A 403 -47.27 -24.96 26.03
N GLY A 404 -47.07 -23.70 26.46
CA GLY A 404 -47.81 -23.15 27.62
C GLY A 404 -47.13 -22.11 28.52
N ALA A 405 -47.30 -20.83 28.18
CA ALA A 405 -47.57 -19.67 29.05
C ALA A 405 -46.60 -19.21 30.19
N ALA A 406 -46.09 -17.99 29.98
CA ALA A 406 -46.04 -16.81 30.86
C ALA A 406 -45.28 -16.85 32.21
N GLY A 407 -44.29 -15.95 32.33
CA GLY A 407 -43.80 -15.44 33.61
C GLY A 407 -42.28 -15.26 33.65
N LEU A 408 -41.85 -13.99 33.64
CA LEU A 408 -40.60 -13.41 34.14
C LEU A 408 -39.53 -14.38 34.69
N ASP A 409 -38.36 -14.40 34.03
CA ASP A 409 -37.03 -14.19 34.62
C ASP A 409 -35.96 -14.56 33.57
N THR A 410 -35.21 -13.56 33.11
CA THR A 410 -34.05 -13.75 32.23
C THR A 410 -32.96 -14.55 32.94
N PRO A 411 -32.56 -15.74 32.44
CA PRO A 411 -31.39 -16.43 32.94
C PRO A 411 -30.11 -15.73 32.43
N PRO A 412 -29.00 -15.78 33.19
CA PRO A 412 -27.75 -15.16 32.79
C PRO A 412 -27.24 -15.83 31.51
N LEU A 413 -26.92 -15.02 30.51
CA LEU A 413 -26.27 -15.47 29.29
C LEU A 413 -24.88 -16.01 29.65
N THR A 414 -24.77 -17.33 29.76
CA THR A 414 -23.52 -18.06 29.56
C THR A 414 -22.91 -17.63 28.22
N PRO A 415 -21.64 -17.21 28.17
CA PRO A 415 -20.97 -16.94 26.91
C PRO A 415 -20.92 -18.24 26.11
N LEU A 416 -21.54 -18.24 24.93
CA LEU A 416 -21.17 -19.19 23.90
C LEU A 416 -19.76 -18.77 23.47
N GLU A 417 -18.74 -19.56 23.84
CA GLU A 417 -17.42 -19.46 23.26
C GLU A 417 -17.56 -19.72 21.74
N SER A 418 -17.52 -18.65 20.94
CA SER A 418 -17.24 -18.81 19.51
C SER A 418 -15.73 -18.87 19.34
N GLU A 419 -15.17 -20.06 19.54
CA GLU A 419 -13.87 -20.40 18.99
C GLU A 419 -13.98 -20.42 17.46
N VAL A 420 -13.62 -19.30 16.82
CA VAL A 420 -13.06 -19.35 15.46
C VAL A 420 -11.94 -18.33 15.39
N GLN A 421 -10.75 -18.79 15.76
CA GLN A 421 -9.51 -18.21 15.27
C GLN A 421 -9.55 -18.26 13.74
N THR A 422 -9.12 -17.19 13.08
CA THR A 422 -8.77 -17.18 11.67
C THR A 422 -7.93 -18.43 11.37
N ILE A 423 -8.51 -19.38 10.62
CA ILE A 423 -7.84 -20.63 10.28
C ILE A 423 -6.71 -20.28 9.31
N ILE A 424 -5.50 -20.12 9.86
CA ILE A 424 -4.26 -20.24 9.10
C ILE A 424 -4.19 -21.72 8.72
N PRO A 425 -4.16 -22.08 7.41
CA PRO A 425 -3.98 -23.46 6.99
C PRO A 425 -2.68 -24.03 7.62
N ALA A 426 -2.76 -25.19 8.27
CA ALA A 426 -1.65 -25.81 9.01
C ALA A 426 -0.45 -26.20 8.12
N ASP A 427 -0.64 -26.14 6.80
CA ASP A 427 0.29 -26.42 5.72
C ASP A 427 1.11 -25.20 5.27
N LEU A 428 0.75 -23.97 5.67
CA LEU A 428 1.63 -22.81 5.50
C LEU A 428 2.73 -22.86 6.57
N LYS A 429 3.96 -23.17 6.16
CA LYS A 429 5.17 -22.98 6.99
C LYS A 429 5.48 -21.49 7.15
N ILE A 430 4.57 -20.72 7.75
CA ILE A 430 4.92 -19.41 8.30
C ILE A 430 5.72 -19.71 9.57
N PRO A 431 6.98 -19.25 9.70
CA PRO A 431 7.70 -19.41 10.94
C PRO A 431 6.87 -18.80 12.08
N VAL A 432 6.48 -19.60 13.07
CA VAL A 432 5.97 -19.08 14.35
C VAL A 432 7.07 -18.16 14.86
N HIS A 433 6.79 -16.86 14.95
CA HIS A 433 7.73 -15.77 15.24
C HIS A 433 8.87 -16.24 16.17
N ALA A 434 9.96 -16.72 15.58
CA ALA A 434 11.26 -16.50 16.19
C ALA A 434 11.35 -14.99 16.34
N GLN A 435 11.81 -14.50 17.49
CA GLN A 435 11.99 -13.08 17.75
C GLN A 435 13.02 -12.50 16.76
N GLU A 436 12.61 -12.29 15.50
CA GLU A 436 13.34 -11.48 14.56
C GLU A 436 13.36 -10.07 15.14
N PRO A 437 14.52 -9.38 15.06
CA PRO A 437 14.61 -8.01 15.54
C PRO A 437 13.55 -7.16 14.83
N ILE A 438 12.78 -6.39 15.62
CA ILE A 438 11.73 -5.51 15.11
C ILE A 438 12.32 -4.64 13.99
N ASP A 439 11.80 -4.78 12.77
CA ASP A 439 12.19 -3.93 11.64
C ASP A 439 11.68 -2.51 11.90
N THR A 440 12.61 -1.64 12.27
CA THR A 440 12.36 -0.21 12.55
C THR A 440 12.76 0.66 11.36
N SER A 441 13.13 0.07 10.23
CA SER A 441 13.35 0.81 8.97
C SER A 441 12.07 1.53 8.55
N PHE A 442 12.19 2.53 7.68
CA PHE A 442 11.00 3.21 7.16
C PHE A 442 10.09 2.25 6.39
N LEU A 443 10.65 1.33 5.59
CA LEU A 443 9.84 0.33 4.88
C LEU A 443 9.15 -0.62 5.87
N GLY A 444 9.85 -1.09 6.91
CA GLY A 444 9.24 -1.88 7.99
C GLY A 444 8.01 -1.21 8.60
N ARG A 445 8.07 0.12 8.82
CA ARG A 445 6.91 0.89 9.30
C ARG A 445 5.78 1.03 8.28
N MET A 446 6.11 1.12 6.99
CA MET A 446 5.11 1.23 5.93
C MET A 446 4.31 -0.06 5.72
N ARG A 447 4.79 -1.22 6.19
CA ARG A 447 4.05 -2.49 6.11
C ARG A 447 2.67 -2.42 6.78
N LYS A 448 2.54 -1.71 7.90
CA LYS A 448 1.26 -1.50 8.60
C LYS A 448 0.19 -0.72 7.81
N TYR A 449 0.58 -0.13 6.69
CA TYR A 449 -0.32 0.60 5.79
C TYR A 449 -0.68 -0.22 4.55
N MET A 450 -0.22 -1.47 4.48
CA MET A 450 -0.60 -2.44 3.45
C MET A 450 -1.75 -3.30 3.98
N PRO A 451 -2.63 -3.80 3.10
CA PRO A 451 -3.60 -4.82 3.47
C PRO A 451 -2.93 -6.02 4.14
N GLY A 452 -3.56 -6.62 5.14
CA GLY A 452 -3.00 -7.73 5.91
C GLY A 452 -2.49 -8.88 5.05
N GLY A 453 -3.25 -9.29 4.03
CA GLY A 453 -2.81 -10.34 3.12
C GLY A 453 -1.52 -10.00 2.37
N HIS A 454 -1.34 -8.75 1.97
CA HIS A 454 -0.11 -8.30 1.30
C HIS A 454 1.08 -8.32 2.27
N GLN A 455 0.86 -8.02 3.55
CA GLN A 455 1.87 -8.16 4.59
C GLN A 455 2.29 -9.63 4.75
N LEU A 456 1.33 -10.54 4.87
CA LEU A 456 1.57 -11.99 4.98
C LEU A 456 2.33 -12.54 3.76
N PHE A 457 1.98 -12.07 2.56
CA PHE A 457 2.71 -12.44 1.35
C PHE A 457 4.19 -12.07 1.44
N LEU A 458 4.51 -10.85 1.87
CA LEU A 458 5.90 -10.40 1.99
C LEU A 458 6.69 -11.22 3.04
N ASP A 459 6.03 -11.70 4.11
CA ASP A 459 6.66 -12.60 5.07
C ASP A 459 6.89 -13.99 4.48
N HIS A 460 5.92 -14.50 3.71
CA HIS A 460 6.09 -15.75 2.97
C HIS A 460 7.23 -15.64 1.95
N LEU A 461 7.27 -14.59 1.13
CA LEU A 461 8.35 -14.36 0.16
C LEU A 461 9.72 -14.32 0.83
N ARG A 462 9.83 -13.70 2.03
CA ARG A 462 11.07 -13.71 2.82
C ARG A 462 11.45 -15.10 3.28
N SER A 463 10.47 -15.93 3.67
CA SER A 463 10.70 -17.31 4.13
C SER A 463 11.28 -18.22 3.05
N LEU A 464 11.06 -17.90 1.76
CA LEU A 464 11.61 -18.66 0.63
C LEU A 464 13.13 -18.50 0.48
N LYS A 465 13.75 -17.49 1.11
CA LYS A 465 15.20 -17.24 1.08
C LYS A 465 15.80 -17.26 -0.34
N PHE A 466 15.05 -16.79 -1.32
CA PHE A 466 15.47 -16.81 -2.73
C PHE A 466 16.78 -16.05 -2.95
N GLY A 467 16.82 -14.77 -2.56
CA GLY A 467 17.98 -13.92 -2.81
C GLY A 467 19.29 -14.46 -2.20
N PRO A 468 19.34 -14.86 -0.91
CA PRO A 468 20.53 -15.53 -0.35
C PRO A 468 20.94 -16.79 -1.12
N THR A 469 19.97 -17.59 -1.57
CA THR A 469 20.23 -18.83 -2.32
C THR A 469 20.82 -18.55 -3.70
N VAL A 470 20.24 -17.62 -4.45
CA VAL A 470 20.76 -17.24 -5.78
C VAL A 470 22.13 -16.59 -5.69
N ARG A 471 22.38 -15.76 -4.66
CA ARG A 471 23.70 -15.18 -4.43
C ARG A 471 24.77 -16.24 -4.17
N ALA A 472 24.44 -17.34 -3.49
CA ALA A 472 25.35 -18.46 -3.31
C ALA A 472 25.61 -19.19 -4.65
N LEU A 473 24.57 -19.48 -5.42
CA LEU A 473 24.70 -20.13 -6.74
C LEU A 473 25.48 -19.27 -7.75
N ALA A 474 25.34 -17.95 -7.68
CA ALA A 474 26.00 -17.01 -8.57
C ALA A 474 27.54 -16.99 -8.41
N GLN A 475 28.09 -17.44 -7.27
CA GLN A 475 29.54 -17.49 -7.04
C GLN A 475 30.27 -18.37 -8.06
N ASP A 476 29.62 -19.45 -8.50
CA ASP A 476 30.17 -20.43 -9.44
C ASP A 476 29.65 -20.25 -10.87
N SER A 477 28.82 -19.23 -11.12
CA SER A 477 28.08 -19.05 -12.38
C SER A 477 28.08 -17.59 -12.83
N PRO A 478 29.08 -17.18 -13.65
CA PRO A 478 29.22 -15.78 -14.08
C PRO A 478 27.99 -15.23 -14.80
N TYR A 479 27.32 -16.06 -15.62
CA TYR A 479 26.11 -15.64 -16.33
C TYR A 479 24.93 -15.36 -15.40
N LEU A 480 24.77 -16.17 -14.36
CA LEU A 480 23.77 -15.96 -13.32
C LEU A 480 24.10 -14.73 -12.48
N ALA A 481 25.38 -14.54 -12.12
CA ALA A 481 25.84 -13.34 -11.42
C ALA A 481 25.55 -12.07 -12.22
N ASP A 482 25.85 -12.04 -13.52
CA ASP A 482 25.58 -10.91 -14.39
C ASP A 482 24.09 -10.56 -14.45
N SER A 483 23.23 -11.57 -14.57
CA SER A 483 21.78 -11.37 -14.65
C SER A 483 21.17 -10.92 -13.32
N TYR A 484 21.63 -11.48 -12.19
CA TYR A 484 21.24 -11.02 -10.86
C TYR A 484 21.69 -9.57 -10.60
N ASN A 485 22.95 -9.25 -10.94
CA ASN A 485 23.49 -7.90 -10.86
C ASN A 485 22.76 -6.92 -11.78
N ALA A 486 22.30 -7.36 -12.96
CA ALA A 486 21.49 -6.54 -13.85
C ALA A 486 20.14 -6.18 -13.23
N ALA A 487 19.48 -7.12 -12.54
CA ALA A 487 18.23 -6.86 -11.80
C ALA A 487 18.45 -5.85 -10.66
N LEU A 488 19.52 -6.01 -9.86
CA LEU A 488 19.91 -5.03 -8.84
C LEU A 488 20.21 -3.65 -9.44
N GLN A 489 20.91 -3.61 -10.58
CA GLN A 489 21.22 -2.35 -11.25
C GLN A 489 19.96 -1.66 -11.79
N ALA A 490 18.98 -2.41 -12.31
CA ALA A 490 17.68 -1.90 -12.71
C ALA A 490 16.92 -1.31 -11.51
N LEU A 491 16.89 -2.02 -10.38
CA LEU A 491 16.28 -1.51 -9.15
C LEU A 491 16.97 -0.25 -8.62
N SER A 492 18.30 -0.16 -8.74
CA SER A 492 19.04 1.07 -8.43
C SER A 492 18.65 2.22 -9.36
N ARG A 493 18.47 1.98 -10.67
CA ARG A 493 18.01 3.00 -11.63
C ARG A 493 16.61 3.48 -11.30
N PHE A 494 15.71 2.58 -10.93
CA PHE A 494 14.38 2.91 -10.43
C PHE A 494 14.46 3.85 -9.21
N ARG A 495 15.31 3.52 -8.23
CA ARG A 495 15.52 4.35 -7.04
C ARG A 495 16.10 5.72 -7.38
N ASP A 496 17.05 5.81 -8.32
CA ASP A 496 17.56 7.09 -8.84
C ASP A 496 16.45 7.91 -9.52
N ALA A 497 15.59 7.28 -10.31
CA ALA A 497 14.42 7.94 -10.92
C ALA A 497 13.46 8.47 -9.85
N HIS A 498 13.16 7.67 -8.84
CA HIS A 498 12.33 8.09 -7.72
C HIS A 498 12.95 9.26 -6.94
N ILE A 499 14.27 9.28 -6.72
CA ILE A 499 14.97 10.44 -6.13
C ILE A 499 14.79 11.70 -7.00
N ARG A 500 14.88 11.58 -8.33
CA ARG A 500 14.66 12.70 -9.26
C ARG A 500 13.22 13.22 -9.15
N VAL A 501 12.23 12.33 -9.16
CA VAL A 501 10.81 12.68 -8.99
C VAL A 501 10.62 13.41 -7.66
N VAL A 502 11.06 12.85 -6.54
CA VAL A 502 10.91 13.47 -5.23
C VAL A 502 11.61 14.82 -5.12
N THR A 503 12.80 14.95 -5.72
CA THR A 503 13.51 16.23 -5.78
C THR A 503 12.69 17.29 -6.52
N ARG A 504 12.12 16.91 -7.67
CA ARG A 504 11.32 17.81 -8.50
C ARG A 504 9.96 18.17 -7.89
N TYR A 505 9.27 17.19 -7.29
CA TYR A 505 7.89 17.33 -6.80
C TYR A 505 7.78 17.78 -5.35
N VAL A 506 8.83 17.64 -4.54
CA VAL A 506 8.78 17.99 -3.12
C VAL A 506 9.81 19.06 -2.79
N ILE A 507 11.08 18.83 -3.13
CA ILE A 507 12.18 19.65 -2.62
C ILE A 507 12.25 21.00 -3.32
N CYS A 508 12.19 21.00 -4.66
CA CYS A 508 12.23 22.23 -5.43
C CYS A 508 11.02 23.15 -5.10
N PRO A 509 9.77 22.65 -5.07
CA PRO A 509 8.62 23.44 -4.62
C PRO A 509 8.70 23.90 -3.15
N ALA A 510 9.21 23.07 -2.23
CA ALA A 510 9.39 23.49 -0.84
C ALA A 510 10.32 24.70 -0.73
N ARG A 511 11.44 24.69 -1.46
CA ARG A 511 12.43 25.77 -1.48
C ARG A 511 11.90 27.04 -2.16
N SER A 512 11.05 26.91 -3.18
CA SER A 512 10.45 28.09 -3.81
C SER A 512 9.52 28.83 -2.84
N LYS A 513 8.83 28.12 -1.93
CA LYS A 513 8.04 28.75 -0.83
C LYS A 513 8.92 29.53 0.16
N THR A 514 10.07 28.97 0.56
CA THR A 514 10.99 29.60 1.53
C THR A 514 11.65 30.87 0.98
N ILE A 515 11.94 30.92 -0.33
CA ILE A 515 12.46 32.14 -0.98
C ILE A 515 11.42 33.29 -0.91
N VAL A 516 10.13 32.97 -0.83
CA VAL A 516 9.03 33.96 -0.73
C VAL A 516 8.71 34.33 0.73
N ARG A 517 8.99 33.47 1.73
CA ARG A 517 8.83 33.77 3.17
C ARG A 517 10.16 33.59 3.92
N ASN A 518 10.87 34.70 4.10
CA ASN A 518 11.97 34.98 5.04
C ASN A 518 12.97 33.84 5.37
N PRO A 519 14.26 33.93 4.96
CA PRO A 519 15.29 32.90 5.18
C PRO A 519 15.60 32.53 6.65
N ALA A 520 15.06 33.25 7.63
CA ALA A 520 15.37 33.08 9.06
C ALA A 520 14.61 31.93 9.76
N LEU A 521 13.66 31.28 9.08
CA LEU A 521 12.88 30.13 9.60
C LEU A 521 13.44 28.76 9.17
N ASP A 522 14.63 28.74 8.56
CA ASP A 522 15.23 27.59 7.87
C ASP A 522 15.94 26.61 8.82
N SER A 523 15.18 25.87 9.63
CA SER A 523 15.75 24.77 10.45
C SER A 523 15.09 23.39 10.27
N GLY A 524 14.08 23.26 9.39
CA GLY A 524 13.38 22.01 9.16
C GLY A 524 13.87 21.26 7.91
N SER A 525 14.27 19.99 8.05
CA SER A 525 14.46 19.10 6.90
C SER A 525 13.14 18.95 6.12
N VAL A 526 13.13 19.12 4.78
CA VAL A 526 11.93 18.89 3.94
C VAL A 526 11.46 17.44 4.08
N ARG A 527 10.20 17.25 4.48
CA ARG A 527 9.57 15.95 4.75
C ARG A 527 8.62 15.51 3.63
N GLY A 528 8.50 14.20 3.42
CA GLY A 528 7.49 13.61 2.54
C GLY A 528 6.09 13.62 3.13
N THR A 529 5.10 13.10 2.41
CA THR A 529 3.74 12.86 2.95
C THR A 529 3.75 11.90 4.13
N GLY A 530 4.69 10.94 4.15
CA GLY A 530 4.94 10.03 5.27
C GLY A 530 6.01 10.49 6.28
N GLY A 531 6.16 11.80 6.46
CA GLY A 531 6.85 12.38 7.62
C GLY A 531 8.39 12.28 7.67
N THR A 532 9.06 11.63 6.70
CA THR A 532 10.54 11.42 6.72
C THR A 532 11.33 12.43 5.87
N SER A 533 12.60 12.66 6.23
CA SER A 533 13.54 13.39 5.37
C SER A 533 13.89 12.53 4.14
N LEU A 534 13.40 12.96 2.98
CA LEU A 534 13.26 12.10 1.82
C LEU A 534 14.57 11.73 1.11
N VAL A 535 15.47 12.69 0.86
CA VAL A 535 16.67 12.43 0.03
C VAL A 535 17.71 11.56 0.73
N PRO A 536 18.07 11.79 2.00
CA PRO A 536 19.02 10.92 2.68
C PRO A 536 18.51 9.47 2.72
N LEU A 537 17.22 9.28 3.01
CA LEU A 537 16.60 7.96 3.07
C LEU A 537 16.64 7.23 1.72
N LEU A 538 16.22 7.90 0.64
CA LEU A 538 16.19 7.28 -0.68
C LEU A 538 17.60 6.98 -1.23
N LYS A 539 18.59 7.83 -0.91
CA LYS A 539 20.00 7.57 -1.26
C LYS A 539 20.53 6.33 -0.54
N VAL A 540 20.26 6.21 0.76
CA VAL A 540 20.64 5.03 1.56
C VAL A 540 20.07 3.76 0.92
N TYR A 541 18.80 3.78 0.52
CA TYR A 541 18.17 2.64 -0.14
C TYR A 541 18.84 2.32 -1.48
N ARG A 542 19.04 3.30 -2.36
CA ARG A 542 19.75 3.07 -3.62
C ARG A 542 21.14 2.45 -3.39
N ASP A 543 21.91 3.00 -2.46
CA ASP A 543 23.25 2.53 -2.19
C ASP A 543 23.20 1.07 -1.69
N GLU A 544 22.26 0.72 -0.81
CA GLU A 544 22.04 -0.66 -0.33
C GLU A 544 21.71 -1.67 -1.42
N THR A 545 20.95 -1.28 -2.45
CA THR A 545 20.71 -2.15 -3.61
C THR A 545 22.02 -2.58 -4.24
N LEU A 546 22.95 -1.64 -4.43
CA LEU A 546 24.21 -1.92 -5.10
C LEU A 546 25.20 -2.68 -4.20
N HIS A 547 25.08 -2.58 -2.87
CA HIS A 547 25.91 -3.35 -1.93
C HIS A 547 25.63 -4.87 -1.97
N ARG A 548 24.53 -5.30 -2.59
CA ARG A 548 24.14 -6.73 -2.70
C ARG A 548 24.66 -7.44 -3.94
N ARG A 549 25.37 -6.73 -4.81
CA ARG A 549 25.99 -7.32 -6.01
C ARG A 549 26.93 -8.46 -5.63
N VAL A 550 26.95 -9.49 -6.48
CA VAL A 550 27.79 -10.69 -6.35
C VAL A 550 28.87 -10.74 -7.39
#